data_AF-A0A1J6I862-F1
#
_entry.id   AF-A0A1J6I862-F1
#
_cell.length_a   1.000
_cell.length_b   1.000
_cell.length_c   1.000
_cell.angle_alpha   90.00
_cell.angle_beta   90.00
_cell.angle_gamma   90.00
#
_symmetry.space_group_name_H-M   'P 1'
#
loop_
_entity.id
_entity.type
_entity.pdbx_description
1 polymer ?
#
loop_
_entity_poly.entity_id
_entity_poly.type
_entity_poly.pdbx_seq_one_letter_code
_entity_poly.pdbx_strand_id
1 'polypeptide(L)'
;MELDLGQVTLIGSTDWLAKKMELDRGKVTLIGCTVCLMLTMHFSIQLVTEHFMSWKKPKEQKAIIVIVLMAPLYAIDSFIGLIDFMGSKPFFTFLDSVKECYEAIVMAKFLALMYTYLNISISKNIVPDEIKGRQIHHSFPMTLFQPHTAHLNHHTLKLLKNWTWQFVVIRPVCSILMIFLQLLGVYPSWVSWTFTMILNISVSLALYSLVIFYHVFAKELAPHKPLAKFLCVKGIVFFVFWQGILLDILVALGIIRSQHFWLDVEHIQEGIQNVLVIVEMVFFAIFMRHAYSAAPYRQEAVTSSGDKKKE
;
A
#
# COMPACT_ATOMS: atom_id res chain seq x y z
N MET A 1 -22.59 25.39 -55.38
CA MET A 1 -22.18 24.57 -54.22
C MET A 1 -21.56 25.53 -53.21
N GLU A 2 -22.40 26.37 -52.61
CA GLU A 2 -22.00 27.30 -51.55
C GLU A 2 -22.07 26.51 -50.23
N LEU A 3 -20.90 26.10 -49.74
CA LEU A 3 -20.75 25.64 -48.36
C LEU A 3 -20.76 26.88 -47.47
N ASP A 4 -21.78 26.94 -46.63
CA ASP A 4 -22.17 28.02 -45.75
C ASP A 4 -21.01 28.46 -44.82
N LEU A 5 -20.44 29.65 -45.06
CA LEU A 5 -19.40 30.26 -44.22
C LEU A 5 -19.84 30.46 -42.75
N GLY A 6 -21.16 30.46 -42.49
CA GLY A 6 -21.73 30.51 -41.14
C GLY A 6 -21.55 29.21 -40.35
N GLN A 7 -21.50 28.04 -41.02
CA GLN A 7 -21.25 26.77 -40.34
C GLN A 7 -19.78 26.62 -39.93
N VAL A 8 -18.84 27.08 -40.76
CA VAL A 8 -17.39 26.95 -40.49
C VAL A 8 -16.96 27.81 -39.28
N THR A 9 -17.57 28.98 -39.10
CA THR A 9 -17.29 29.88 -37.97
C THR A 9 -17.93 29.42 -36.66
N LEU A 10 -19.14 28.83 -36.71
CA LEU A 10 -19.77 28.22 -35.54
C LEU A 10 -19.01 26.96 -35.08
N ILE A 11 -18.57 26.10 -36.00
CA ILE A 11 -17.75 24.92 -35.70
C ILE A 11 -16.43 25.32 -35.02
N GLY A 12 -15.73 26.35 -35.55
CA GLY A 12 -14.51 26.87 -34.93
C GLY A 12 -14.72 27.48 -33.53
N SER A 13 -15.87 28.12 -33.29
CA SER A 13 -16.20 28.68 -31.97
C SER A 13 -16.60 27.61 -30.95
N THR A 14 -17.33 26.56 -31.36
CA THR A 14 -17.68 25.44 -30.49
C THR A 14 -16.46 24.60 -30.14
N ASP A 15 -15.53 24.40 -31.09
CA ASP A 15 -14.28 23.67 -30.87
C ASP A 15 -13.34 24.45 -29.94
N TRP A 16 -13.29 25.78 -30.07
CA TRP A 16 -12.51 26.62 -29.17
C TRP A 16 -13.08 26.65 -27.75
N LEU A 17 -14.40 26.73 -27.60
CA LEU A 17 -15.07 26.66 -26.30
C LEU A 17 -14.92 25.28 -25.66
N ALA A 18 -15.05 24.20 -26.44
CA ALA A 18 -14.83 22.83 -25.97
C ALA A 18 -13.38 22.63 -25.51
N LYS A 19 -12.40 23.08 -26.30
CA LYS A 19 -10.96 23.00 -25.96
C LYS A 19 -10.60 23.86 -24.76
N LYS A 20 -11.23 25.03 -24.61
CA LYS A 20 -11.10 25.88 -23.42
C LYS A 20 -11.72 25.22 -22.19
N MET A 21 -12.90 24.61 -22.30
CA MET A 21 -13.53 23.84 -21.23
C MET A 21 -12.73 22.58 -20.84
N GLU A 22 -12.11 21.89 -21.79
CA GLU A 22 -11.21 20.76 -21.51
C GLU A 22 -9.94 21.18 -20.80
N LEU A 23 -9.32 22.27 -21.25
CA LEU A 23 -8.13 22.83 -20.61
C LEU A 23 -8.41 23.33 -19.20
N ASP A 24 -9.60 23.91 -18.96
CA ASP A 24 -10.01 24.38 -17.65
C ASP A 24 -10.32 23.20 -16.71
N ARG A 25 -11.01 22.17 -17.20
CA ARG A 25 -11.28 20.93 -16.45
C ARG A 25 -9.99 20.22 -16.03
N GLY A 26 -9.02 20.07 -16.94
CA GLY A 26 -7.73 19.46 -16.63
C GLY A 26 -6.94 20.23 -15.57
N LYS A 27 -6.93 21.56 -15.64
CA LYS A 27 -6.30 22.43 -14.64
C LYS A 27 -6.96 22.32 -13.28
N VAL A 28 -8.30 22.32 -13.23
CA VAL A 28 -9.05 22.16 -11.97
C VAL A 28 -8.74 20.81 -11.33
N THR A 29 -8.73 19.72 -12.10
CA THR A 29 -8.36 18.39 -11.60
C THR A 29 -6.94 18.36 -11.06
N LEU A 30 -5.98 18.96 -11.77
CA LEU A 30 -4.58 19.01 -11.34
C LEU A 30 -4.42 19.80 -10.04
N ILE A 31 -5.04 20.98 -9.94
CA ILE A 31 -5.01 21.81 -8.73
C ILE A 31 -5.64 21.04 -7.55
N GLY A 32 -6.80 20.39 -7.78
CA GLY A 32 -7.44 19.55 -6.77
C GLY A 32 -6.54 18.43 -6.28
N CYS A 33 -5.90 17.71 -7.20
CA CYS A 33 -4.95 16.64 -6.87
C CYS A 33 -3.72 17.16 -6.12
N THR A 34 -3.18 18.33 -6.50
CA THR A 34 -2.07 18.96 -5.77
C THR A 34 -2.46 19.31 -4.34
N VAL A 35 -3.65 19.86 -4.11
CA VAL A 35 -4.15 20.16 -2.75
C VAL A 35 -4.30 18.87 -1.93
N CYS A 36 -4.90 17.82 -2.50
CA CYS A 36 -5.03 16.52 -1.83
C CYS A 36 -3.67 15.91 -1.50
N LEU A 37 -2.69 15.97 -2.41
CA LEU A 37 -1.32 15.54 -2.16
C LEU A 37 -0.69 16.30 -0.99
N MET A 38 -0.81 17.64 -0.98
CA MET A 38 -0.28 18.48 0.10
C MET A 38 -0.91 18.12 1.45
N LEU A 39 -2.22 17.87 1.49
CA LEU A 39 -2.92 17.44 2.71
C LEU A 39 -2.43 16.07 3.20
N THR A 40 -2.31 15.08 2.31
CA THR A 40 -1.76 13.76 2.64
C THR A 40 -0.36 13.89 3.23
N MET A 41 0.53 14.63 2.56
CA MET A 41 1.89 14.87 3.02
C MET A 41 1.90 15.58 4.38
N HIS A 42 1.06 16.58 4.57
CA HIS A 42 0.96 17.32 5.82
C HIS A 42 0.59 16.39 7.00
N PHE A 43 -0.45 15.58 6.86
CA PHE A 43 -0.87 14.66 7.93
C PHE A 43 0.18 13.58 8.21
N SER A 44 0.79 13.02 7.17
CA SER A 44 1.86 12.02 7.34
C SER A 44 3.09 12.60 8.02
N ILE A 45 3.52 13.82 7.63
CA ILE A 45 4.66 14.50 8.25
C ILE A 45 4.36 14.80 9.72
N GLN A 46 3.17 15.34 10.05
CA GLN A 46 2.78 15.58 11.44
C GLN A 46 2.89 14.31 12.28
N LEU A 47 2.36 13.19 11.79
CA LEU A 47 2.40 11.91 12.49
C LEU A 47 3.84 11.42 12.68
N VAL A 48 4.68 11.51 11.65
CA VAL A 48 6.09 11.14 11.73
C VAL A 48 6.83 12.03 12.74
N THR A 49 6.62 13.35 12.71
CA THR A 49 7.22 14.29 13.67
C THR A 49 6.79 13.98 15.09
N GLU A 50 5.51 13.67 15.35
CA GLU A 50 5.04 13.26 16.67
C GLU A 50 5.77 12.01 17.21
N HIS A 51 6.03 11.02 16.35
CA HIS A 51 6.83 9.83 16.71
C HIS A 51 8.31 10.17 16.95
N PHE A 52 8.91 11.03 16.12
CA PHE A 52 10.29 11.49 16.33
C PHE A 52 10.45 12.29 17.63
N MET A 53 9.49 13.14 17.99
CA MET A 53 9.55 13.92 19.22
C MET A 53 9.37 13.05 20.48
N SER A 54 8.67 11.92 20.34
CA SER A 54 8.45 10.95 21.42
C SER A 54 9.35 9.71 21.28
N TRP A 55 10.59 9.87 20.79
CA TRP A 55 11.50 8.76 20.52
C TRP A 55 11.95 8.03 21.80
N LYS A 56 11.32 6.89 22.09
CA LYS A 56 11.58 6.08 23.30
C LYS A 56 11.80 4.61 22.97
N LYS A 57 10.95 4.04 22.09
CA LYS A 57 11.02 2.64 21.65
C LYS A 57 11.43 2.58 20.18
N PRO A 58 12.74 2.65 19.86
CA PRO A 58 13.22 2.80 18.49
C PRO A 58 12.86 1.62 17.59
N LYS A 59 12.64 0.41 18.14
CA LYS A 59 12.23 -0.76 17.34
C LYS A 59 10.80 -0.63 16.83
N GLU A 60 9.87 -0.22 17.68
CA GLU A 60 8.45 -0.02 17.33
C GLU A 60 8.29 1.20 16.42
N GLN A 61 8.85 2.34 16.83
CA GLN A 61 8.65 3.61 16.13
C GLN A 61 9.28 3.61 14.73
N LYS A 62 10.43 2.95 14.54
CA LYS A 62 10.99 2.74 13.19
C LYS A 62 10.06 1.92 12.29
N ALA A 63 9.43 0.88 12.82
CA ALA A 63 8.48 0.09 12.04
C ALA A 63 7.21 0.88 11.70
N ILE A 64 6.68 1.64 12.68
CA ILE A 64 5.51 2.51 12.48
C ILE A 64 5.78 3.58 11.42
N ILE A 65 6.94 4.24 11.44
CA ILE A 65 7.28 5.28 10.45
C ILE A 65 7.29 4.71 9.04
N VAL A 66 7.87 3.52 8.84
CA VAL A 66 7.85 2.87 7.51
C VAL A 66 6.43 2.53 7.08
N ILE A 67 5.56 2.12 8.00
CA ILE A 67 4.15 1.85 7.65
C ILE A 67 3.41 3.14 7.27
N VAL A 68 3.59 4.21 8.03
CA VAL A 68 2.93 5.51 7.82
C VAL A 68 3.36 6.17 6.51
N LEU A 69 4.60 5.94 6.08
CA LEU A 69 5.14 6.47 4.82
C LEU A 69 4.55 5.80 3.57
N MET A 70 3.68 4.79 3.72
CA MET A 70 2.96 4.16 2.61
C MET A 70 1.97 5.12 1.93
N ALA A 71 1.12 5.80 2.69
CA ALA A 71 0.13 6.73 2.13
C ALA A 71 0.74 7.89 1.31
N PRO A 72 1.77 8.61 1.78
CA PRO A 72 2.38 9.67 0.99
C PRO A 72 3.12 9.13 -0.23
N LEU A 73 3.72 7.94 -0.15
CA LEU A 73 4.36 7.31 -1.31
C LEU A 73 3.34 7.04 -2.42
N TYR A 74 2.18 6.48 -2.09
CA TYR A 74 1.11 6.23 -3.07
C TYR A 74 0.57 7.53 -3.67
N ALA A 75 0.39 8.57 -2.85
CA ALA A 75 -0.09 9.86 -3.33
C ALA A 75 0.93 10.53 -4.28
N ILE A 76 2.23 10.48 -3.95
CA ILE A 76 3.29 11.03 -4.82
C ILE A 76 3.35 10.25 -6.12
N ASP A 77 3.34 8.92 -6.05
CA ASP A 77 3.45 8.07 -7.23
C ASP A 77 2.29 8.28 -8.19
N SER A 78 1.04 8.29 -7.69
CA SER A 78 -0.13 8.61 -8.50
C SER A 78 -0.13 10.04 -9.03
N PHE A 79 0.45 11.01 -8.30
CA PHE A 79 0.60 12.37 -8.79
C PHE A 79 1.64 12.48 -9.92
N ILE A 80 2.76 11.73 -9.81
CA ILE A 80 3.75 11.61 -10.88
C ILE A 80 3.12 10.96 -12.11
N GLY A 81 2.36 9.88 -11.94
CA GLY A 81 1.63 9.22 -13.02
C GLY A 81 0.56 10.11 -13.68
N LEU A 82 0.00 11.08 -12.93
CA LEU A 82 -0.93 12.07 -13.47
C LEU A 82 -0.22 13.17 -14.29
N ILE A 83 0.95 13.62 -13.85
CA ILE A 83 1.75 14.62 -14.58
C ILE A 83 2.34 14.01 -15.85
N ASP A 84 2.89 12.80 -15.75
CA ASP A 84 3.53 12.10 -16.85
C ASP A 84 2.54 11.24 -17.63
N PHE A 85 1.37 11.80 -17.96
CA PHE A 85 0.28 11.11 -18.66
C PHE A 85 0.68 10.54 -20.04
N MET A 86 1.81 10.98 -20.61
CA MET A 86 2.41 10.44 -21.85
C MET A 86 3.76 9.74 -21.62
N GLY A 87 4.04 9.36 -20.37
CA GLY A 87 5.26 8.68 -19.98
C GLY A 87 5.44 7.36 -20.73
N SER A 88 6.69 6.95 -20.91
CA SER A 88 6.97 5.66 -21.55
C SER A 88 6.41 4.51 -20.70
N LYS A 89 5.77 3.50 -21.32
CA LYS A 89 5.32 2.26 -20.65
C LYS A 89 6.29 1.69 -19.58
N PRO A 90 7.63 1.62 -19.80
CA PRO A 90 8.54 1.13 -18.76
C PRO A 90 8.65 2.01 -17.52
N PHE A 91 8.36 3.32 -17.61
CA PHE A 91 8.34 4.21 -16.45
C PHE A 91 7.17 3.90 -15.52
N PHE A 92 5.97 3.68 -16.08
CA PHE A 92 4.80 3.25 -15.31
C PHE A 92 5.02 1.89 -14.64
N THR A 93 5.54 0.90 -15.39
CA THR A 93 5.92 -0.40 -14.81
C THR A 93 6.92 -0.26 -13.65
N PHE A 94 7.84 0.70 -13.75
CA PHE A 94 8.80 0.98 -12.68
C PHE A 94 8.12 1.59 -11.44
N LEU A 95 7.22 2.57 -11.60
CA LEU A 95 6.46 3.17 -10.50
C LEU A 95 5.62 2.11 -9.76
N ASP A 96 4.91 1.27 -10.50
CA ASP A 96 4.14 0.16 -9.92
C ASP A 96 5.05 -0.84 -9.20
N SER A 97 6.21 -1.17 -9.78
CA SER A 97 7.20 -2.01 -9.12
C SER A 97 7.69 -1.42 -7.78
N VAL A 98 7.87 -0.09 -7.71
CA VAL A 98 8.26 0.60 -6.47
C VAL A 98 7.16 0.49 -5.41
N LYS A 99 5.89 0.77 -5.77
CA LYS A 99 4.73 0.62 -4.86
C LYS A 99 4.63 -0.80 -4.31
N GLU A 100 4.75 -1.79 -5.18
CA GLU A 100 4.64 -3.21 -4.83
C GLU A 100 5.79 -3.68 -3.92
N CYS A 101 7.03 -3.25 -4.20
CA CYS A 101 8.18 -3.52 -3.34
C CYS A 101 8.01 -2.87 -1.97
N TYR A 102 7.47 -1.65 -1.95
CA TYR A 102 7.19 -0.95 -0.71
C TYR A 102 6.12 -1.65 0.13
N GLU A 103 5.04 -2.14 -0.48
CA GLU A 103 4.03 -2.95 0.19
C GLU A 103 4.69 -4.14 0.90
N ALA A 104 5.60 -4.86 0.22
CA ALA A 104 6.29 -5.99 0.82
C ALA A 104 7.12 -5.60 2.06
N ILE A 105 7.84 -4.48 1.99
CA ILE A 105 8.58 -3.92 3.13
C ILE A 105 7.62 -3.57 4.29
N VAL A 106 6.50 -2.92 3.99
CA VAL A 106 5.48 -2.55 4.98
C VAL A 106 4.92 -3.79 5.67
N MET A 107 4.63 -4.86 4.94
CA MET A 107 4.17 -6.12 5.54
C MET A 107 5.20 -6.71 6.51
N ALA A 108 6.50 -6.70 6.17
CA ALA A 108 7.55 -7.15 7.07
C ALA A 108 7.72 -6.26 8.31
N LYS A 109 7.63 -4.92 8.15
CA LYS A 109 7.69 -3.99 9.28
C LYS A 109 6.46 -4.14 10.18
N PHE A 110 5.29 -4.37 9.62
CA PHE A 110 4.09 -4.68 10.37
C PHE A 110 4.27 -5.96 11.18
N LEU A 111 4.76 -7.05 10.58
CA LEU A 111 5.06 -8.28 11.31
C LEU A 111 6.07 -8.01 12.45
N ALA A 112 7.16 -7.31 12.17
CA ALA A 112 8.18 -6.97 13.18
C ALA A 112 7.62 -6.10 14.33
N LEU A 113 6.68 -5.20 14.03
CA LEU A 113 5.96 -4.42 15.02
C LEU A 113 5.14 -5.32 15.94
N MET A 114 4.41 -6.29 15.38
CA MET A 114 3.62 -7.24 16.18
C MET A 114 4.50 -8.11 17.09
N TYR A 115 5.66 -8.58 16.60
CA TYR A 115 6.65 -9.27 17.45
C TYR A 115 7.14 -8.41 18.62
N THR A 116 7.34 -7.12 18.37
CA THR A 116 7.84 -6.18 19.38
C THR A 116 6.77 -5.89 20.43
N TYR A 117 5.50 -5.71 20.04
CA TYR A 117 4.38 -5.54 20.98
C TYR A 117 4.19 -6.73 21.92
N LEU A 118 4.47 -7.95 21.45
CA LEU A 118 4.40 -9.15 22.27
C LEU A 118 5.63 -9.33 23.19
N ASN A 119 6.62 -8.43 23.14
CA ASN A 119 7.93 -8.60 23.79
C ASN A 119 8.62 -9.94 23.45
N ILE A 120 8.24 -10.60 22.35
CA ILE A 120 8.84 -11.85 21.91
C ILE A 120 10.15 -11.52 21.21
N SER A 121 11.24 -11.50 21.98
CA SER A 121 12.57 -11.39 21.43
C SER A 121 13.05 -12.76 20.98
N ILE A 122 12.87 -13.07 19.69
CA ILE A 122 13.43 -14.27 19.04
C ILE A 122 14.94 -14.41 19.32
N SER A 123 15.65 -13.29 19.51
CA SER A 123 17.10 -13.23 19.75
C SER A 123 17.54 -13.66 21.16
N LYS A 124 16.65 -13.69 22.15
CA LYS A 124 17.02 -14.07 23.53
C LYS A 124 16.66 -15.51 23.90
N ASN A 125 16.00 -16.26 23.01
CA ASN A 125 15.49 -17.60 23.32
C ASN A 125 14.52 -17.65 24.53
N ILE A 126 14.00 -16.49 24.95
CA ILE A 126 13.03 -16.35 26.04
C ILE A 126 11.68 -16.11 25.36
N VAL A 127 10.96 -17.19 25.10
CA VAL A 127 9.50 -17.13 24.96
C VAL A 127 8.99 -17.10 26.41
N PRO A 128 8.23 -16.08 26.84
CA PRO A 128 7.63 -16.09 28.17
C PRO A 128 6.83 -17.40 28.34
N ASP A 129 7.04 -18.12 29.45
CA ASP A 129 6.39 -19.42 29.67
C ASP A 129 4.86 -19.32 29.67
N GLU A 130 4.31 -18.11 29.78
CA GLU A 130 2.88 -17.78 29.68
C GLU A 130 2.28 -17.94 28.26
N ILE A 131 3.13 -17.96 27.23
CA ILE A 131 2.71 -18.10 25.82
C ILE A 131 3.01 -19.52 25.26
N LYS A 132 3.81 -20.30 25.99
CA LYS A 132 4.29 -21.62 25.61
C LYS A 132 3.18 -22.66 25.80
N GLY A 133 2.37 -22.88 24.76
CA GLY A 133 1.34 -23.92 24.78
C GLY A 133 -0.01 -23.58 24.15
N ARG A 134 -0.20 -22.38 23.59
CA ARG A 134 -1.46 -22.04 22.90
C ARG A 134 -1.60 -22.83 21.60
N GLN A 135 -2.77 -23.44 21.42
CA GLN A 135 -3.15 -24.14 20.21
C GLN A 135 -3.49 -23.14 19.11
N ILE A 136 -2.88 -23.31 17.93
CA ILE A 136 -3.15 -22.53 16.73
C ILE A 136 -4.26 -23.24 15.96
N HIS A 137 -5.39 -22.57 15.76
CA HIS A 137 -6.43 -23.02 14.83
C HIS A 137 -6.07 -22.51 13.43
N HIS A 138 -5.70 -23.42 12.52
CA HIS A 138 -5.43 -23.09 11.13
C HIS A 138 -6.75 -22.94 10.35
N SER A 139 -6.95 -21.81 9.68
CA SER A 139 -8.03 -21.64 8.70
C SER A 139 -7.58 -22.12 7.31
N PHE A 140 -8.52 -22.70 6.56
CA PHE A 140 -8.38 -23.22 5.19
C PHE A 140 -7.80 -22.14 4.23
N PRO A 141 -6.90 -22.44 3.25
CA PRO A 141 -6.67 -23.72 2.55
C PRO A 141 -5.34 -24.46 2.87
N MET A 142 -4.53 -23.97 3.82
CA MET A 142 -3.27 -24.65 4.19
C MET A 142 -3.46 -25.84 5.15
N THR A 143 -4.68 -26.35 5.30
CA THR A 143 -4.93 -27.64 5.99
C THR A 143 -4.40 -28.83 5.19
N LEU A 144 -4.05 -28.63 3.90
CA LEU A 144 -3.55 -29.67 3.00
C LEU A 144 -2.04 -29.94 3.12
N PHE A 145 -1.24 -28.97 3.62
CA PHE A 145 0.23 -29.06 3.64
C PHE A 145 0.86 -28.93 5.05
N GLN A 146 0.09 -28.55 6.07
CA GLN A 146 0.60 -28.42 7.45
C GLN A 146 -0.46 -28.92 8.45
N PRO A 147 -0.08 -29.67 9.51
CA PRO A 147 -1.04 -30.29 10.42
C PRO A 147 -1.93 -29.28 11.15
N HIS A 148 -3.18 -29.68 11.37
CA HIS A 148 -4.31 -28.91 11.90
C HIS A 148 -4.07 -28.27 13.29
N THR A 149 -3.07 -28.76 14.03
CA THR A 149 -2.74 -28.34 15.40
C THR A 149 -1.26 -27.94 15.49
N ALA A 150 -0.93 -26.71 15.11
CA ALA A 150 0.39 -26.17 15.44
C ALA A 150 0.37 -25.69 16.90
N HIS A 151 1.29 -26.20 17.70
CA HIS A 151 1.60 -25.58 18.99
C HIS A 151 2.34 -24.26 18.74
N LEU A 152 2.13 -23.28 19.62
CA LEU A 152 2.94 -22.05 19.64
C LEU A 152 4.39 -22.38 20.04
N ASN A 153 5.17 -22.87 19.08
CA ASN A 153 6.58 -23.19 19.21
C ASN A 153 7.42 -22.08 18.58
N HIS A 154 8.65 -21.94 19.08
CA HIS A 154 9.66 -21.05 18.49
C HIS A 154 9.84 -21.32 16.99
N HIS A 155 9.76 -22.58 16.58
CA HIS A 155 9.86 -23.00 15.18
C HIS A 155 8.73 -22.43 14.32
N THR A 156 7.48 -22.47 14.79
CA THR A 156 6.32 -21.93 14.08
C THR A 156 6.48 -20.42 13.88
N LEU A 157 6.88 -19.68 14.93
CA LEU A 157 7.15 -18.24 14.82
C LEU A 157 8.29 -17.94 13.83
N LYS A 158 9.36 -18.74 13.83
CA LYS A 158 10.45 -18.58 12.86
C LYS A 158 9.97 -18.84 11.43
N LEU A 159 9.10 -19.83 11.23
CA LEU A 159 8.53 -20.16 9.93
C LEU A 159 7.66 -19.02 9.38
N LEU A 160 6.76 -18.46 10.20
CA LEU A 160 5.92 -17.31 9.81
C LEU A 160 6.78 -16.10 9.41
N LYS A 161 7.81 -15.81 10.20
CA LYS A 161 8.79 -14.76 9.86
C LYS A 161 9.48 -15.04 8.53
N ASN A 162 9.90 -16.29 8.30
CA ASN A 162 10.57 -16.67 7.07
C ASN A 162 9.65 -16.56 5.84
N TRP A 163 8.36 -16.91 5.96
CA TRP A 163 7.40 -16.75 4.86
C TRP A 163 7.16 -15.29 4.49
N THR A 164 7.07 -14.40 5.49
CA THR A 164 6.99 -12.95 5.19
C THR A 164 8.28 -12.42 4.58
N TRP A 165 9.46 -12.84 5.08
CA TRP A 165 10.75 -12.44 4.49
C TRP A 165 10.97 -12.97 3.08
N GLN A 166 10.47 -14.17 2.78
CA GLN A 166 10.46 -14.73 1.44
C GLN A 166 9.76 -13.76 0.47
N PHE A 167 8.56 -13.28 0.82
CA PHE A 167 7.84 -12.33 -0.02
C PHE A 167 8.59 -11.01 -0.22
N VAL A 168 9.18 -10.47 0.85
CA VAL A 168 9.96 -9.21 0.81
C VAL A 168 11.17 -9.30 -0.12
N VAL A 169 11.76 -10.48 -0.28
CA VAL A 169 12.90 -10.69 -1.18
C VAL A 169 12.44 -11.07 -2.58
N ILE A 170 11.45 -11.95 -2.73
CA ILE A 170 10.95 -12.40 -4.03
C ILE A 170 10.36 -11.24 -4.83
N ARG A 171 9.59 -10.35 -4.19
CA ARG A 171 8.92 -9.24 -4.90
C ARG A 171 9.89 -8.32 -5.65
N PRO A 172 10.94 -7.74 -5.03
CA PRO A 172 11.90 -6.91 -5.74
C PRO A 172 12.74 -7.69 -6.75
N VAL A 173 13.14 -8.93 -6.43
CA VAL A 173 13.91 -9.77 -7.37
C VAL A 173 13.11 -10.06 -8.64
N CYS A 174 11.83 -10.44 -8.50
CA CYS A 174 10.94 -10.64 -9.64
C CYS A 174 10.69 -9.32 -10.38
N SER A 175 10.50 -8.20 -9.70
CA SER A 175 10.27 -6.89 -10.35
C SER A 175 11.45 -6.46 -11.22
N ILE A 176 12.68 -6.55 -10.69
CA ILE A 176 13.91 -6.24 -11.44
C ILE A 176 14.04 -7.19 -12.64
N LEU A 177 13.78 -8.48 -12.44
CA LEU A 177 13.87 -9.47 -13.50
C LEU A 177 12.83 -9.23 -14.61
N MET A 178 11.59 -8.88 -14.25
CA MET A 178 10.55 -8.53 -15.23
C MET A 178 10.94 -7.31 -16.06
N ILE A 179 11.40 -6.22 -15.44
CA ILE A 179 11.86 -5.02 -16.16
C ILE A 179 13.04 -5.36 -17.07
N PHE A 180 14.01 -6.15 -16.58
CA PHE A 180 15.17 -6.58 -17.37
C PHE A 180 14.77 -7.40 -18.60
N LEU A 181 13.87 -8.37 -18.46
CA LEU A 181 13.37 -9.16 -19.58
C LEU A 181 12.58 -8.31 -20.59
N GLN A 182 11.83 -7.32 -20.10
CA GLN A 182 11.08 -6.39 -20.94
C GLN A 182 12.02 -5.49 -21.75
N LEU A 183 13.15 -5.04 -21.17
CA LEU A 183 14.18 -4.28 -21.86
C LEU A 183 14.92 -5.10 -22.93
N LEU A 184 15.11 -6.40 -22.70
CA LEU A 184 15.70 -7.31 -23.69
C LEU A 184 14.73 -7.69 -24.82
N GLY A 185 13.45 -7.33 -24.72
CA GLY A 185 12.42 -7.74 -25.67
C GLY A 185 12.03 -9.23 -25.57
N VAL A 186 12.52 -9.96 -24.56
CA VAL A 186 12.26 -11.39 -24.34
C VAL A 186 11.27 -11.57 -23.20
N TYR A 187 10.05 -11.04 -23.39
CA TYR A 187 8.96 -11.17 -22.41
C TYR A 187 7.73 -11.85 -23.04
N PRO A 188 7.82 -13.17 -23.34
CA PRO A 188 6.69 -13.92 -23.87
C PRO A 188 5.62 -14.15 -22.80
N SER A 189 4.37 -14.33 -23.21
CA SER A 189 3.21 -14.41 -22.30
C SER A 189 3.33 -15.50 -21.22
N TRP A 190 3.97 -16.62 -21.53
CA TRP A 190 4.19 -17.71 -20.55
C TRP A 190 5.15 -17.30 -19.43
N VAL A 191 6.16 -16.47 -19.70
CA VAL A 191 7.08 -15.94 -18.68
C VAL A 191 6.37 -14.93 -17.80
N SER A 192 5.53 -14.06 -18.38
CA SER A 192 4.70 -13.16 -17.59
C SER A 192 3.77 -13.90 -16.65
N TRP A 193 3.13 -14.97 -17.13
CA TRP A 193 2.23 -15.80 -16.33
C TRP A 193 2.96 -16.54 -15.20
N THR A 194 4.17 -17.06 -15.44
CA THR A 194 4.95 -17.71 -14.38
C THR A 194 5.37 -16.74 -13.28
N PHE A 195 5.84 -15.53 -13.61
CA PHE A 195 6.13 -14.50 -12.61
C PHE A 195 4.87 -14.11 -11.83
N THR A 196 3.75 -13.91 -12.52
CA THR A 196 2.47 -13.60 -11.90
C THR A 196 2.05 -14.69 -10.91
N MET A 197 2.16 -15.96 -11.29
CA MET A 197 1.83 -17.10 -10.42
C MET A 197 2.75 -17.16 -9.19
N ILE A 198 4.07 -17.02 -9.39
CA ILE A 198 5.07 -17.02 -8.29
C ILE A 198 4.76 -15.90 -7.30
N LEU A 199 4.47 -14.70 -7.81
CA LEU A 199 4.15 -13.53 -7.00
C LEU A 199 2.84 -13.72 -6.23
N ASN A 200 1.79 -14.26 -6.86
CA ASN A 200 0.51 -14.54 -6.20
C ASN A 200 0.65 -15.58 -5.08
N ILE A 201 1.41 -16.66 -5.32
CA ILE A 201 1.69 -17.68 -4.30
C ILE A 201 2.47 -17.04 -3.14
N SER A 202 3.49 -16.23 -3.45
CA SER A 202 4.32 -15.58 -2.43
C SER A 202 3.53 -14.59 -1.56
N VAL A 203 2.69 -13.75 -2.18
CA VAL A 203 1.78 -12.83 -1.46
C VAL A 203 0.80 -13.61 -0.60
N SER A 204 0.21 -14.68 -1.14
CA SER A 204 -0.77 -15.51 -0.42
C SER A 204 -0.16 -16.16 0.82
N LEU A 205 1.05 -16.72 0.71
CA LEU A 205 1.79 -17.28 1.84
C LEU A 205 2.13 -16.22 2.90
N ALA A 206 2.57 -15.02 2.48
CA ALA A 206 2.87 -13.93 3.41
C ALA A 206 1.62 -13.45 4.16
N LEU A 207 0.52 -13.21 3.45
CA LEU A 207 -0.75 -12.81 4.07
C LEU A 207 -1.29 -13.89 5.00
N TYR A 208 -1.22 -15.16 4.58
CA TYR A 208 -1.62 -16.28 5.42
C TYR A 208 -0.78 -16.34 6.71
N SER A 209 0.54 -16.16 6.62
CA SER A 209 1.42 -16.10 7.79
C SER A 209 1.01 -15.01 8.77
N LEU A 210 0.62 -13.84 8.27
CA LEU A 210 0.16 -12.71 9.07
C LEU A 210 -1.22 -12.94 9.69
N VAL A 211 -2.15 -13.55 8.95
CA VAL A 211 -3.49 -13.89 9.46
C VAL A 211 -3.39 -14.92 10.58
N ILE A 212 -2.57 -15.97 10.41
CA ILE A 212 -2.29 -16.92 11.50
C ILE A 212 -1.70 -16.20 12.70
N PHE A 213 -0.66 -15.38 12.48
CA PHE A 213 -0.02 -14.63 13.55
C PHE A 213 -1.06 -13.80 14.32
N TYR A 214 -1.90 -13.09 13.59
CA TYR A 214 -2.96 -12.27 14.16
C TYR A 214 -3.92 -13.12 14.99
N HIS A 215 -4.48 -14.21 14.45
CA HIS A 215 -5.47 -15.02 15.14
C HIS A 215 -4.92 -15.61 16.45
N VAL A 216 -3.65 -16.02 16.42
CA VAL A 216 -2.95 -16.60 17.57
C VAL A 216 -2.71 -15.59 18.69
N PHE A 217 -2.39 -14.36 18.33
CA PHE A 217 -2.03 -13.30 19.27
C PHE A 217 -3.11 -12.23 19.45
N ALA A 218 -4.32 -12.43 18.90
CA ALA A 218 -5.40 -11.44 18.91
C ALA A 218 -5.77 -10.98 20.33
N LYS A 219 -5.76 -11.90 21.30
CA LYS A 219 -6.04 -11.58 22.72
C LYS A 219 -4.97 -10.70 23.36
N GLU A 220 -3.70 -11.01 23.11
CA GLU A 220 -2.56 -10.25 23.64
C GLU A 220 -2.43 -8.87 22.99
N LEU A 221 -2.79 -8.76 21.71
CA LEU A 221 -2.75 -7.49 20.99
C LEU A 221 -4.04 -6.68 21.12
N ALA A 222 -5.12 -7.22 21.69
CA ALA A 222 -6.38 -6.49 21.91
C ALA A 222 -6.21 -5.03 22.41
N PRO A 223 -5.34 -4.73 23.42
CA PRO A 223 -5.12 -3.35 23.86
C PRO A 223 -4.53 -2.41 22.79
N HIS A 224 -3.84 -2.94 21.77
CA HIS A 224 -3.17 -2.18 20.73
C HIS A 224 -3.95 -2.05 19.41
N LYS A 225 -5.21 -2.52 19.36
CA LYS A 225 -6.11 -2.51 18.18
C LYS A 225 -5.40 -2.94 16.87
N PRO A 226 -4.80 -4.15 16.83
CA PRO A 226 -4.01 -4.67 15.71
C PRO A 226 -4.80 -4.76 14.40
N LEU A 227 -6.10 -5.06 14.45
CA LEU A 227 -6.94 -5.12 13.25
C LEU A 227 -7.05 -3.77 12.56
N ALA A 228 -7.23 -2.69 13.33
CA ALA A 228 -7.29 -1.35 12.74
C ALA A 228 -5.97 -0.99 12.05
N LYS A 229 -4.84 -1.35 12.67
CA LYS A 229 -3.49 -1.16 12.10
C LYS A 229 -3.26 -2.02 10.85
N PHE A 230 -3.65 -3.30 10.88
CA PHE A 230 -3.56 -4.20 9.73
C PHE A 230 -4.47 -3.75 8.59
N LEU A 231 -5.73 -3.43 8.89
CA LEU A 231 -6.73 -2.95 7.94
C LEU A 231 -6.31 -1.60 7.34
N CYS A 232 -5.57 -0.79 8.07
CA CYS A 232 -5.00 0.44 7.53
C CYS A 232 -4.00 0.17 6.40
N VAL A 233 -3.11 -0.81 6.57
CA VAL A 233 -2.12 -1.19 5.54
C VAL A 233 -2.78 -1.93 4.40
N LYS A 234 -3.55 -2.97 4.72
CA LYS A 234 -4.18 -3.83 3.71
C LYS A 234 -5.30 -3.11 2.97
N GLY A 235 -5.98 -2.18 3.64
CA GLY A 235 -7.03 -1.35 3.08
C GLY A 235 -6.54 -0.54 1.88
N ILE A 236 -5.40 0.15 2.00
CA ILE A 236 -4.82 0.91 0.88
C ILE A 236 -4.68 0.04 -0.37
N VAL A 237 -4.04 -1.12 -0.21
CA VAL A 237 -3.80 -2.05 -1.34
C VAL A 237 -5.12 -2.59 -1.89
N PHE A 238 -6.06 -2.94 -1.00
CA PHE A 238 -7.35 -3.49 -1.37
C PHE A 238 -8.17 -2.48 -2.18
N PHE A 239 -8.29 -1.24 -1.73
CA PHE A 239 -9.07 -0.23 -2.44
C PHE A 239 -8.45 0.13 -3.78
N VAL A 240 -7.13 0.34 -3.85
CA VAL A 240 -6.43 0.61 -5.12
C VAL A 240 -6.64 -0.52 -6.13
N PHE A 241 -6.58 -1.78 -5.68
CA PHE A 241 -6.81 -2.95 -6.52
C PHE A 241 -8.26 -3.03 -7.03
N TRP A 242 -9.25 -2.87 -6.14
CA TRP A 242 -10.66 -2.93 -6.52
C TRP A 242 -11.09 -1.75 -7.40
N GLN A 243 -10.48 -0.58 -7.21
CA GLN A 243 -10.64 0.56 -8.12
C GLN A 243 -10.18 0.21 -9.53
N GLY A 244 -9.02 -0.45 -9.68
CA GLY A 244 -8.53 -0.92 -10.98
C GLY A 244 -9.53 -1.85 -11.66
N ILE A 245 -9.99 -2.89 -10.96
CA ILE A 245 -11.01 -3.82 -11.49
C ILE A 245 -12.31 -3.10 -11.86
N LEU A 246 -12.77 -2.17 -11.02
CA LEU A 246 -13.98 -1.41 -11.29
C LEU A 246 -13.82 -0.60 -12.58
N LEU A 247 -12.67 0.05 -12.77
CA LEU A 247 -12.39 0.81 -14.00
C LEU A 247 -12.30 -0.10 -15.23
N ASP A 248 -11.66 -1.27 -15.12
CA ASP A 248 -11.62 -2.28 -16.18
C ASP A 248 -13.05 -2.68 -16.62
N ILE A 249 -13.95 -2.91 -15.65
CA ILE A 249 -15.35 -3.23 -15.91
C ILE A 249 -16.06 -2.06 -16.61
N LEU A 250 -15.82 -0.82 -16.17
CA LEU A 250 -16.41 0.38 -16.78
C LEU A 250 -15.95 0.58 -18.23
N VAL A 251 -14.69 0.25 -18.53
CA VAL A 251 -14.14 0.20 -19.89
C VAL A 251 -14.82 -0.91 -20.71
N ALA A 252 -14.92 -2.12 -20.16
CA ALA A 252 -15.57 -3.24 -20.82
C ALA A 252 -17.07 -3.00 -21.13
N LEU A 253 -17.76 -2.25 -20.27
CA LEU A 253 -19.15 -1.82 -20.48
C LEU A 253 -19.29 -0.67 -21.50
N GLY A 254 -18.18 -0.11 -22.01
CA GLY A 254 -18.17 0.97 -22.99
C GLY A 254 -18.67 2.31 -22.44
N ILE A 255 -18.67 2.48 -21.11
CA ILE A 255 -19.01 3.75 -20.43
C ILE A 255 -17.86 4.74 -20.59
N ILE A 256 -16.62 4.25 -20.46
CA ILE A 256 -15.40 5.03 -20.75
C ILE A 256 -15.05 4.78 -22.22
N ARG A 257 -15.35 5.76 -23.09
CA ARG A 257 -15.01 5.72 -24.52
C ARG A 257 -13.82 6.62 -24.83
N SER A 258 -12.88 6.15 -25.64
CA SER A 258 -11.89 7.03 -26.27
C SER A 258 -12.59 7.87 -27.34
N GLN A 259 -12.89 9.13 -27.03
CA GLN A 259 -13.41 10.09 -28.02
C GLN A 259 -12.33 10.63 -28.97
N HIS A 260 -11.05 10.30 -28.76
CA HIS A 260 -9.93 10.80 -29.56
C HIS A 260 -9.03 9.65 -30.06
N PHE A 261 -8.73 9.66 -31.36
CA PHE A 261 -7.89 8.69 -32.08
C PHE A 261 -6.45 8.54 -31.53
N TRP A 262 -6.01 9.44 -30.64
CA TRP A 262 -4.66 9.50 -30.06
C TRP A 262 -4.60 9.21 -28.55
N LEU A 263 -5.76 9.03 -27.89
CA LEU A 263 -5.84 8.74 -26.46
C LEU A 263 -6.30 7.29 -26.29
N ASP A 264 -5.35 6.40 -26.00
CA ASP A 264 -5.69 5.02 -25.67
C ASP A 264 -6.53 5.01 -24.38
N VAL A 265 -7.54 4.15 -24.36
CA VAL A 265 -8.46 3.97 -23.22
C VAL A 265 -7.69 3.64 -21.93
N GLU A 266 -6.55 2.97 -22.07
CA GLU A 266 -5.61 2.62 -20.99
C GLU A 266 -5.13 3.87 -20.23
N HIS A 267 -4.64 4.90 -20.92
CA HIS A 267 -4.14 6.11 -20.24
C HIS A 267 -5.26 6.88 -19.53
N ILE A 268 -6.46 6.93 -20.11
CA ILE A 268 -7.62 7.57 -19.47
C ILE A 268 -7.98 6.83 -18.17
N GLN A 269 -8.03 5.50 -18.22
CA GLN A 269 -8.28 4.67 -17.05
C GLN A 269 -7.22 4.90 -15.97
N GLU A 270 -5.94 4.87 -16.32
CA GLU A 270 -4.83 5.12 -15.39
C GLU A 270 -4.92 6.53 -14.76
N GLY A 271 -5.25 7.55 -15.57
CA GLY A 271 -5.45 8.92 -15.09
C GLY A 271 -6.58 9.02 -14.07
N ILE A 272 -7.73 8.39 -14.33
CA ILE A 272 -8.86 8.35 -13.40
C ILE A 272 -8.47 7.62 -12.11
N GLN A 273 -7.79 6.47 -12.22
CA GLN A 273 -7.32 5.71 -11.06
C GLN A 273 -6.36 6.55 -10.22
N ASN A 274 -5.40 7.23 -10.84
CA ASN A 274 -4.45 8.10 -10.14
C ASN A 274 -5.13 9.23 -9.37
N VAL A 275 -6.15 9.87 -9.95
CA VAL A 275 -6.95 10.90 -9.26
C VAL A 275 -7.67 10.31 -8.05
N LEU A 276 -8.31 9.14 -8.20
CA LEU A 276 -9.02 8.46 -7.11
C LEU A 276 -8.07 8.10 -5.96
N VAL A 277 -6.90 7.54 -6.27
CA VAL A 277 -5.88 7.18 -5.30
C VAL A 277 -5.40 8.40 -4.51
N ILE A 278 -5.12 9.52 -5.17
CA ILE A 278 -4.67 10.76 -4.49
C ILE A 278 -5.70 11.25 -3.48
N VAL A 279 -6.99 11.23 -3.83
CA VAL A 279 -8.08 11.63 -2.94
C VAL A 279 -8.21 10.65 -1.77
N GLU A 280 -8.16 9.35 -2.06
CA GLU A 280 -8.26 8.28 -1.06
C GLU A 280 -7.10 8.31 -0.04
N MET A 281 -5.88 8.62 -0.48
CA MET A 281 -4.72 8.71 0.41
C MET A 281 -4.87 9.79 1.49
N VAL A 282 -5.69 10.83 1.27
CA VAL A 282 -6.00 11.84 2.31
C VAL A 282 -6.76 11.18 3.47
N PHE A 283 -7.77 10.38 3.15
CA PHE A 283 -8.58 9.67 4.15
C PHE A 283 -7.73 8.63 4.89
N PHE A 284 -6.88 7.89 4.18
CA PHE A 284 -5.97 6.94 4.80
C PHE A 284 -4.90 7.61 5.65
N ALA A 285 -4.38 8.78 5.28
CA ALA A 285 -3.44 9.53 6.12
C ALA A 285 -4.08 9.96 7.45
N ILE A 286 -5.34 10.41 7.41
CA ILE A 286 -6.11 10.71 8.62
C ILE A 286 -6.34 9.42 9.42
N PHE A 287 -6.73 8.32 8.78
CA PHE A 287 -6.95 7.03 9.46
C PHE A 287 -5.66 6.49 10.11
N MET A 288 -4.52 6.58 9.41
CA MET A 288 -3.19 6.24 9.93
C MET A 288 -2.83 7.05 11.17
N ARG A 289 -3.16 8.34 11.20
CA ARG A 289 -2.95 9.20 12.38
C ARG A 289 -3.69 8.68 13.60
N HIS A 290 -4.92 8.21 13.44
CA HIS A 290 -5.69 7.64 14.54
C HIS A 290 -5.20 6.23 14.92
N ALA A 291 -4.91 5.38 13.94
CA ALA A 291 -4.47 4.00 14.16
C ALA A 291 -3.06 3.90 14.77
N TYR A 292 -2.16 4.82 14.43
CA TYR A 292 -0.76 4.86 14.85
C TYR A 292 -0.41 6.08 15.70
N SER A 293 -1.32 6.54 16.57
CA SER A 293 -1.08 7.69 17.44
C SER A 293 0.17 7.55 18.32
N ALA A 294 0.93 8.65 18.46
CA ALA A 294 2.11 8.72 19.31
C ALA A 294 1.80 8.97 20.80
N ALA A 295 0.53 9.16 21.18
CA ALA A 295 0.12 9.48 22.55
C ALA A 295 0.64 8.50 23.63
N PRO A 296 0.65 7.16 23.42
CA PRO A 296 1.16 6.22 24.41
C PRO A 296 2.64 6.44 24.75
N TYR A 297 3.46 6.85 23.77
CA TYR A 297 4.89 7.10 23.96
C TYR A 297 5.17 8.41 24.71
N ARG A 298 4.21 9.33 24.72
CA ARG A 298 4.30 10.61 25.46
C ARG A 298 4.01 10.44 26.95
N GLN A 299 3.10 9.52 27.32
CA GLN A 299 2.72 9.28 28.71
C GLN A 299 3.77 8.49 29.51
N GLU A 300 4.47 7.52 28.91
CA GLU A 300 5.61 6.83 29.55
C GLU A 300 6.74 7.81 29.99
N ALA A 301 6.84 8.98 29.36
CA ALA A 301 7.82 10.00 29.71
C ALA A 301 7.50 10.76 31.00
N VAL A 302 6.22 10.86 31.38
CA VAL A 302 5.78 11.59 32.58
C VAL A 302 5.90 10.69 33.82
N THR A 303 5.56 9.41 33.69
CA THR A 303 5.64 8.44 34.81
C THR A 303 7.09 8.10 35.17
N SER A 304 8.01 7.97 34.20
CA SER A 304 9.43 7.69 34.48
C SER A 304 10.23 8.87 35.07
N SER A 305 9.70 10.10 34.99
CA SER A 305 10.33 11.29 35.59
C SER A 305 9.80 11.58 37.00
N GLY A 306 8.64 11.04 37.38
CA GLY A 306 8.07 11.16 38.73
C GLY A 306 8.70 10.25 39.78
N ASP A 307 9.29 9.12 39.35
CA ASP A 307 9.82 8.11 40.28
C ASP A 307 11.27 8.33 40.69
N LYS A 308 12.02 9.19 39.98
CA LYS A 308 13.41 9.55 40.34
C LYS A 308 13.52 10.68 41.38
N LYS A 309 12.41 11.06 42.02
CA LYS A 309 12.37 12.11 43.06
C LYS A 309 12.01 11.58 44.46
N LYS A 310 12.00 10.25 44.65
CA LYS A 310 11.64 9.60 45.93
C LYS A 310 12.61 8.52 46.43
N GLU A 311 13.83 8.47 45.91
CA GLU A 311 14.95 7.74 46.55
C GLU A 311 16.06 8.70 46.95
#